data_AF-T0YAS6-F1
#
_entry.id   AF-T0YAS6-F1
#
_cell.length_a   1.000
_cell.length_b   1.000
_cell.length_c   1.000
_cell.angle_alpha   90.00
_cell.angle_beta   90.00
_cell.angle_gamma   90.00
#
_symmetry.space_group_name_H-M   'P 1'
#
loop_
_entity.id
_entity.type
_entity.pdbx_description
1 polymer ?
#
loop_
_entity_poly.entity_id
_entity_poly.type
_entity_poly.pdbx_seq_one_letter_code
_entity_poly.pdbx_strand_id
1 'polypeptide(L)' 'MNSLTAFTYNAEEFLREVSKKGTASDIEFHERKSDDSILTFISPLRYPEKISSLTDSIYAADVSVINVSA' A
#
# COMPACT_ATOMS: atom_id res chain seq x y z
N MET A 1 9.15 15.24 -10.81
CA MET A 1 9.08 14.06 -9.93
C MET A 1 7.63 13.79 -9.60
N ASN A 2 7.04 12.78 -10.25
CA ASN A 2 5.65 12.40 -10.04
C ASN A 2 5.54 11.45 -8.84
N SER A 3 4.48 11.57 -8.05
CA SER A 3 4.16 10.63 -6.98
C SER A 3 2.83 9.93 -7.27
N LEU A 4 2.77 8.62 -7.01
CA LEU A 4 1.54 7.85 -7.09
C LEU A 4 1.39 7.02 -5.81
N THR A 5 0.24 7.12 -5.17
CA THR A 5 -0.11 6.33 -3.99
C THR A 5 -1.09 5.22 -4.36
N ALA A 6 -0.71 3.98 -4.10
CA ALA A 6 -1.51 2.80 -4.39
C ALA A 6 -1.98 2.13 -3.08
N PHE A 7 -3.29 2.03 -2.92
CA PHE A 7 -3.86 1.13 -1.92
C PHE A 7 -3.58 -0.32 -2.32
N THR A 8 -3.20 -1.15 -1.37
CA THR A 8 -2.92 -2.56 -1.59
C THR A 8 -3.69 -3.45 -0.63
N TYR A 9 -4.29 -4.51 -1.17
CA TYR A 9 -5.01 -5.51 -0.39
C TYR A 9 -4.59 -6.92 -0.81
N ASN A 10 -4.24 -7.76 0.16
CA ASN A 10 -3.72 -9.13 -0.03
C ASN A 10 -2.48 -9.23 -0.94
N ALA A 11 -1.67 -8.18 -1.06
CA ALA A 11 -0.56 -8.10 -2.03
C ALA A 11 0.84 -8.20 -1.39
N GLU A 12 0.97 -8.80 -0.21
CA GLU A 12 2.20 -8.75 0.60
C GLU A 12 3.40 -9.40 -0.10
N GLU A 13 3.21 -10.53 -0.79
CA GLU A 13 4.27 -11.20 -1.54
C GLU A 13 4.77 -10.34 -2.70
N PHE A 14 3.85 -9.75 -3.47
CA PHE A 14 4.17 -8.80 -4.52
C PHE A 14 4.97 -7.60 -3.99
N LEU A 15 4.53 -7.01 -2.87
CA LEU A 15 5.18 -5.85 -2.27
C LEU A 15 6.61 -6.14 -1.82
N ARG A 16 6.88 -7.34 -1.31
CA ARG A 16 8.25 -7.76 -0.93
C ARG A 16 9.22 -7.80 -2.11
N GLU A 17 8.73 -8.04 -3.32
CA GLU A 17 9.56 -8.12 -4.52
C GLU A 17 9.79 -6.76 -5.17
N VAL A 18 8.77 -5.89 -5.17
CA VAL A 18 8.79 -4.66 -5.98
C VAL A 18 9.07 -3.38 -5.22
N SER A 19 9.09 -3.43 -3.88
CA SER A 19 9.16 -2.24 -3.04
C SER A 19 9.95 -2.46 -1.75
N LYS A 20 10.30 -1.36 -1.09
CA LYS A 20 10.97 -1.36 0.21
C LYS A 20 9.95 -1.10 1.31
N LYS A 21 9.85 -2.03 2.25
CA LYS A 21 9.02 -1.87 3.46
C LYS A 21 9.50 -0.67 4.30
N GLY A 22 8.55 0.16 4.69
CA GLY A 22 8.73 1.34 5.54
C GLY A 22 8.06 1.16 6.90
N THR A 23 7.30 2.17 7.32
CA THR A 23 6.58 2.19 8.59
C THR A 23 5.42 1.20 8.59
N ALA A 24 5.24 0.48 9.70
CA ALA A 24 4.11 -0.40 9.93
C ALA A 24 3.50 -0.13 11.32
N SER A 25 2.23 0.24 11.36
CA SER A 25 1.45 0.40 12.60
C SER A 25 0.02 -0.12 12.41
N ASP A 26 -0.96 0.77 12.30
CA ASP A 26 -2.30 0.43 11.84
C ASP A 26 -2.37 0.38 10.30
N ILE A 27 -1.44 1.06 9.62
CA ILE A 27 -1.25 1.08 8.17
C ILE A 27 0.21 0.75 7.90
N GLU A 28 0.45 -0.06 6.88
CA GLU A 28 1.79 -0.40 6.42
C GLU A 28 2.13 0.33 5.13
N PHE A 29 3.31 0.94 5.09
CA PHE A 29 3.82 1.70 3.95
C PHE A 29 4.95 0.93 3.27
N HIS A 30 4.94 0.91 1.94
CA HIS A 30 6.11 0.53 1.15
C HIS A 30 6.42 1.61 0.11
N GLU A 31 7.69 1.73 -0.26
CA GLU A 31 8.14 2.71 -1.24
C GLU A 31 8.93 2.05 -2.36
N ARG A 32 8.68 2.48 -3.61
CA ARG A 32 9.51 2.20 -4.77
C ARG A 32 9.91 3.51 -5.41
N LYS A 33 11.21 3.80 -5.42
CA LYS A 33 11.77 4.96 -6.12
C LYS A 33 12.21 4.54 -7.51
N SER A 34 11.93 5.38 -8.49
CA SER A 34 12.44 5.33 -9.86
C SER A 34 12.98 6.71 -10.21
N ASP A 35 13.77 6.81 -11.29
CA ASP A 35 14.53 8.03 -11.60
C ASP A 35 13.66 9.30 -11.66
N ASP A 36 12.39 9.17 -12.07
CA ASP A 36 11.47 10.31 -12.24
C ASP A 36 10.18 10.22 -11.39
N SER A 37 10.00 9.15 -10.63
CA SER A 37 8.76 8.90 -9.89
C SER A 37 8.94 8.14 -8.58
N ILE A 38 8.05 8.40 -7.63
CA ILE A 38 7.93 7.67 -6.37
C ILE A 38 6.57 6.97 -6.34
N LEU A 39 6.58 5.65 -6.17
CA LEU A 39 5.39 4.87 -5.84
C LEU A 39 5.37 4.59 -4.35
N THR A 40 4.24 4.91 -3.71
CA THR A 40 3.96 4.58 -2.31
C THR A 40 2.83 3.57 -2.27
N PHE A 41 3.02 2.45 -1.59
CA PHE A 41 1.98 1.45 -1.37
C PHE A 41 1.50 1.52 0.07
N ILE A 42 0.18 1.45 0.28
CA ILE A 42 -0.44 1.49 1.60
C ILE A 42 -1.37 0.29 1.82
N SER A 43 -1.06 -0.50 2.83
CA SER A 43 -1.82 -1.70 3.21
C SER A 43 -2.50 -1.53 4.57
N PRO A 44 -3.77 -1.96 4.72
CA PRO A 44 -4.50 -1.83 5.97
C PRO A 44 -4.19 -3.00 6.93
N LEU A 45 -3.13 -2.87 7.74
CA LEU A 45 -2.59 -3.98 8.55
C LEU A 45 -3.55 -4.50 9.64
N ARG A 46 -4.49 -3.67 10.09
CA ARG A 46 -5.42 -4.01 11.19
C ARG A 46 -6.85 -4.17 10.75
N TYR A 47 -7.11 -4.25 9.45
CA TYR A 47 -8.39 -4.70 8.96
C TYR A 47 -8.40 -6.25 8.99
N PRO A 48 -9.46 -6.90 9.49
CA PRO A 48 -10.80 -6.38 9.77
C PRO A 48 -11.05 -5.85 11.20
N GLU A 49 -10.10 -5.95 12.12
CA GLU A 49 -10.27 -5.57 13.54
C GLU A 49 -10.52 -4.06 13.74
N LYS A 50 -9.96 -3.23 12.86
CA LYS A 50 -10.07 -1.77 12.86
C LYS A 50 -10.45 -1.28 11.47
N ILE A 51 -11.74 -0.99 11.27
CA ILE A 51 -12.26 -0.46 10.00
C ILE A 51 -11.54 0.81 9.54
N SER A 52 -11.09 1.67 10.48
CA SER A 52 -10.36 2.88 10.09
C SER A 52 -9.05 2.57 9.34
N SER A 53 -8.39 1.45 9.63
CA SER A 53 -7.19 1.01 8.90
C SER A 53 -7.47 0.89 7.40
N LEU A 54 -8.63 0.33 7.04
CA LEU A 54 -9.08 0.22 5.66
C LEU A 54 -9.44 1.58 5.06
N THR A 55 -10.29 2.36 5.73
CA THR A 55 -10.76 3.65 5.19
C THR A 55 -9.62 4.64 5.03
N ASP A 56 -8.76 4.76 6.03
CA ASP A 56 -7.61 5.67 6.02
C ASP A 56 -6.62 5.30 4.90
N SER A 57 -6.46 4.00 4.61
CA SER A 57 -5.63 3.53 3.49
C SER A 57 -6.28 3.77 2.13
N ILE A 58 -7.60 3.58 1.98
CA ILE A 58 -8.27 3.78 0.69
C ILE A 58 -8.35 5.28 0.34
N TYR A 59 -8.71 6.15 1.29
CA TYR A 59 -8.90 7.57 1.02
C TYR A 59 -7.62 8.30 0.61
N ALA A 60 -6.46 7.81 1.03
CA ALA A 60 -5.16 8.39 0.68
C ALA A 60 -4.62 7.92 -0.69
N ALA A 61 -5.29 6.97 -1.35
CA ALA A 61 -4.79 6.35 -2.56
C ALA A 61 -5.35 6.98 -3.84
N ASP A 62 -4.50 7.08 -4.86
CA ASP A 62 -4.86 7.44 -6.22
C ASP A 62 -5.41 6.24 -7.01
N VAL A 63 -4.89 5.04 -6.70
CA VAL A 63 -5.23 3.77 -7.36
C VAL A 63 -5.29 2.62 -6.37
N SER A 64 -5.88 1.49 -6.76
CA SER A 64 -5.97 0.29 -5.95
C SER A 64 -5.38 -0.93 -6.66
N VAL A 65 -4.60 -1.71 -5.92
CA VAL A 65 -4.07 -3.02 -6.33
C VAL A 65 -4.64 -4.06 -5.37
N ILE A 66 -5.51 -4.92 -5.90
CA ILE A 66 -6.19 -5.94 -5.11
C ILE A 66 -5.76 -7.29 -5.65
N ASN A 67 -5.11 -8.08 -4.80
CA ASN A 67 -4.84 -9.47 -5.12
C ASN A 67 -6.09 -10.30 -4.82
N VAL A 68 -6.79 -10.68 -5.88
CA VAL A 68 -7.90 -11.63 -5.84
C VAL A 68 -7.35 -13.00 -6.16
N SER A 69 -7.01 -13.77 -5.12
CA SER A 69 -6.80 -15.20 -5.25
C SER A 69 -8.08 -15.86 -5.77
N ALA A 70 -7.96 -16.70 -6.80
CA ALA A 70 -9.04 -17.53 -7.33
C ALA A 70 -9.40 -18.68 -6.39
#